data_AF-A0A7S4FC03-F1
#
_entry.id   AF-A0A7S4FC03-F1
#
_cell.length_a   1.000
_cell.length_b   1.000
_cell.length_c   1.000
_cell.angle_alpha   90.00
_cell.angle_beta   90.00
_cell.angle_gamma   90.00
#
_symmetry.space_group_name_H-M   'P 1'
#
loop_
_entity.id
_entity.type
_entity.pdbx_description
1 polymer ?
#
loop_
_entity_poly.entity_id
_entity_poly.type
_entity_poly.pdbx_seq_one_letter_code
_entity_poly.pdbx_strand_id
1 'polypeptide(L)'
;AATATATATSVSAVGAGVGVSPRVLSDASVEVQLAAATELESLLLSGQREAACKHAVAHGMWADALLLSSHMNEQTWRSVMAQFASRAHVRGSPLGTLYALFAGCGTDALAADTANDTDKANDAEDVIGATTSCAEDRWQENMAMMLANPTAGDTDVILQLGDRIWERFGAAA
;
A
#
# COMPACT_ATOMS: atom_id res chain seq x y z
N ALA A 1 64.85 10.58 36.92
CA ALA A 1 64.39 11.11 35.62
C ALA A 1 63.38 10.10 35.07
N ALA A 2 62.09 10.38 35.25
CA ALA A 2 61.19 10.91 34.21
C ALA A 2 60.57 9.74 33.40
N THR A 3 59.32 9.36 33.73
CA THR A 3 58.09 9.57 32.90
C THR A 3 58.16 8.86 31.54
N ALA A 4 57.18 8.08 31.07
CA ALA A 4 55.75 8.25 31.18
C ALA A 4 54.98 6.92 30.98
N THR A 5 53.91 6.79 31.75
CA THR A 5 52.81 5.85 31.62
C THR A 5 51.96 6.23 30.41
N ALA A 6 51.69 5.30 29.49
CA ALA A 6 50.71 5.48 28.42
C ALA A 6 49.55 4.49 28.62
N THR A 7 48.48 5.03 29.18
CA THR A 7 47.15 4.43 29.32
C THR A 7 46.50 4.26 27.95
N ALA A 8 46.22 3.02 27.54
CA ALA A 8 45.34 2.73 26.42
C ALA A 8 43.89 2.75 26.93
N THR A 9 43.19 3.84 26.62
CA THR A 9 41.78 4.06 26.88
C THR A 9 40.91 3.04 26.14
N SER A 10 40.11 2.29 26.88
CA SER A 10 39.02 1.47 26.38
C SER A 10 37.89 2.37 25.87
N VAL A 11 37.58 2.28 24.58
CA VAL A 11 36.36 2.87 24.03
C VAL A 11 35.24 1.86 24.17
N SER A 12 34.42 2.07 25.21
CA SER A 12 33.15 1.39 25.41
C SER A 12 32.15 1.93 24.38
N ALA A 13 31.79 1.10 23.40
CA ALA A 13 30.70 1.39 22.48
C ALA A 13 29.37 0.95 23.11
N VAL A 14 28.80 1.82 23.95
CA VAL A 14 27.37 1.79 24.28
C VAL A 14 26.66 2.60 23.20
N GLY A 15 26.07 1.90 22.24
CA GLY A 15 25.16 2.44 21.24
C GLY A 15 23.95 1.52 21.17
N ALA A 16 22.91 1.90 21.90
CA ALA A 16 21.70 1.11 22.08
C ALA A 16 20.95 0.86 20.76
N GLY A 17 20.78 -0.42 20.46
CA GLY A 17 19.55 -1.03 19.96
C GLY A 17 18.66 -0.22 19.01
N VAL A 18 18.99 -0.27 17.72
CA VAL A 18 17.96 -0.42 16.70
C VAL A 18 18.07 -1.87 16.24
N GLY A 19 17.37 -2.75 16.95
CA GLY A 19 17.14 -4.12 16.51
C GLY A 19 16.27 -4.09 15.26
N VAL A 20 16.90 -3.91 14.10
CA VAL A 20 16.32 -4.40 12.85
C VAL A 20 16.41 -5.91 12.95
N SER A 21 15.37 -6.53 13.52
CA SER A 21 15.16 -7.95 13.34
C SER A 21 15.17 -8.20 11.83
N PRO A 22 16.10 -9.01 11.29
CA PRO A 22 15.90 -9.48 9.93
C PRO A 22 14.60 -10.26 9.98
N ARG A 23 13.59 -9.79 9.23
CA ARG A 23 12.39 -10.58 8.95
C ARG A 23 12.92 -11.87 8.34
N VAL A 24 13.00 -12.93 9.13
CA VAL A 24 13.19 -14.28 8.63
C VAL A 24 11.90 -14.56 7.87
N LEU A 25 11.90 -14.20 6.59
CA LEU A 25 10.95 -14.75 5.64
C LEU A 25 11.10 -16.25 5.80
N SER A 26 10.02 -16.91 6.19
CA SER A 26 9.99 -18.37 6.28
C SER A 26 10.53 -18.93 4.97
N ASP A 27 11.39 -19.95 5.06
CA ASP A 27 12.06 -20.59 3.91
C ASP A 27 11.04 -20.94 2.80
N ALA A 28 9.85 -21.42 3.21
CA ALA A 28 8.71 -21.69 2.34
C ALA A 28 8.16 -20.47 1.57
N SER A 29 8.22 -19.27 2.14
CA SER A 29 7.76 -18.04 1.47
C SER A 29 8.71 -17.64 0.34
N VAL A 30 10.02 -17.84 0.55
CA VAL A 30 11.05 -17.55 -0.45
C VAL A 30 10.98 -18.55 -1.60
N GLU A 31 10.77 -19.83 -1.32
CA GLU A 31 10.58 -20.85 -2.36
C GLU A 31 9.33 -20.58 -3.21
N VAL A 32 8.21 -20.19 -2.59
CA VAL A 32 6.98 -19.83 -3.32
C VAL A 32 7.18 -18.61 -4.21
N GLN A 33 7.94 -17.60 -3.75
CA GLN A 33 8.28 -16.43 -4.56
C GLN A 33 9.21 -16.77 -5.72
N LEU A 34 10.19 -17.66 -5.51
CA LEU A 34 11.10 -18.10 -6.56
C LEU A 34 10.37 -18.93 -7.63
N ALA A 35 9.45 -19.80 -7.23
CA ALA A 35 8.61 -20.57 -8.14
C ALA A 35 7.72 -19.64 -8.99
N ALA A 36 7.09 -18.64 -8.37
CA ALA A 36 6.29 -17.63 -9.06
C ALA A 36 7.14 -16.80 -10.05
N ALA A 37 8.37 -16.44 -9.69
CA ALA A 37 9.29 -15.75 -10.59
C ALA A 37 9.71 -16.61 -11.80
N THR A 38 9.91 -17.91 -11.60
CA THR A 38 10.25 -18.85 -12.68
C THR A 38 9.08 -19.03 -13.65
N GLU A 39 7.85 -19.12 -13.13
CA GLU A 39 6.65 -19.19 -13.96
C GLU A 39 6.42 -17.88 -14.73
N LEU A 40 6.66 -16.74 -14.09
CA LEU A 40 6.63 -15.43 -14.74
C LEU A 40 7.63 -15.36 -15.91
N GLU A 41 8.86 -15.82 -15.72
CA GLU A 41 9.88 -15.89 -16.78
C GLU A 41 9.41 -16.78 -17.94
N SER A 42 8.86 -17.96 -17.65
CA SER A 42 8.30 -18.87 -18.66
C SER A 42 7.18 -18.21 -19.48
N LEU A 43 6.26 -17.49 -18.82
CA LEU A 43 5.19 -16.75 -19.50
C LEU A 43 5.74 -15.64 -20.38
N LEU A 44 6.77 -14.92 -19.93
CA LEU A 44 7.41 -13.87 -20.73
C LEU A 44 8.20 -14.42 -21.92
N LEU A 45 8.88 -15.57 -21.77
CA LEU A 45 9.54 -16.28 -22.86
C LEU A 45 8.55 -16.76 -23.92
N SER A 46 7.34 -17.15 -23.52
CA SER A 46 6.25 -17.49 -24.44
C SER A 46 5.61 -16.29 -25.14
N GLY A 47 5.99 -15.06 -24.77
CA GLY A 47 5.45 -13.81 -25.30
C GLY A 47 4.10 -13.39 -24.71
N GLN A 48 3.55 -14.14 -23.74
CA GLN A 48 2.25 -13.88 -23.12
C GLN A 48 2.33 -12.85 -21.99
N ARG A 49 2.62 -11.60 -22.35
CA ARG A 49 2.83 -10.51 -21.37
C ARG A 49 1.59 -10.24 -20.49
N GLU A 50 0.37 -10.44 -21.02
CA GLU A 50 -0.88 -10.27 -20.26
C GLU A 50 -1.08 -11.35 -19.20
N ALA A 51 -0.77 -12.60 -19.53
CA ALA A 51 -0.81 -13.70 -18.56
C ALA A 51 0.25 -13.50 -17.47
N ALA A 52 1.46 -13.08 -17.87
CA ALA A 52 2.54 -12.75 -16.94
C ALA A 52 2.14 -11.65 -15.94
N CYS A 53 1.54 -10.56 -16.42
CA CYS A 53 1.07 -9.47 -15.55
C CYS A 53 0.00 -9.95 -14.56
N LYS A 54 -0.99 -10.74 -15.00
CA LYS A 54 -2.03 -11.32 -14.13
C LYS A 54 -1.44 -12.26 -13.08
N HIS A 55 -0.47 -13.09 -13.48
CA HIS A 55 0.24 -13.97 -12.56
C HIS A 55 1.00 -13.16 -11.49
N ALA A 56 1.73 -12.11 -11.89
CA ALA A 56 2.42 -11.23 -10.96
C ALA A 56 1.48 -10.57 -9.93
N VAL A 57 0.30 -10.11 -10.36
CA VAL A 57 -0.72 -9.55 -9.46
C VAL A 57 -1.25 -10.58 -8.46
N ALA A 58 -1.53 -11.81 -8.93
CA ALA A 58 -2.06 -12.89 -8.09
C ALA A 58 -1.07 -13.27 -6.96
N HIS A 59 0.22 -13.36 -7.30
CA HIS A 59 1.29 -13.71 -6.37
C HIS A 59 1.82 -12.53 -5.54
N GLY A 60 1.30 -11.31 -5.75
CA GLY A 60 1.70 -10.11 -5.01
C GLY A 60 3.07 -9.56 -5.40
N MET A 61 3.57 -9.91 -6.58
CA MET A 61 4.81 -9.38 -7.17
C MET A 61 4.53 -8.02 -7.80
N TRP A 62 4.21 -7.02 -6.95
CA TRP A 62 3.74 -5.72 -7.41
C TRP A 62 4.77 -4.92 -8.20
N ALA A 63 6.07 -5.07 -7.88
CA ALA A 63 7.14 -4.41 -8.61
C ALA A 63 7.17 -4.86 -10.08
N ASP A 64 7.15 -6.18 -10.32
CA ASP A 64 7.13 -6.75 -11.66
C ASP A 64 5.80 -6.48 -12.36
N ALA A 65 4.67 -6.56 -11.64
CA ALA A 65 3.35 -6.26 -12.20
C ALA A 65 3.22 -4.81 -12.66
N LEU A 66 3.68 -3.84 -11.87
CA LEU A 66 3.67 -2.41 -12.22
C LEU A 66 4.64 -2.09 -13.35
N LEU A 67 5.82 -2.73 -13.37
CA LEU A 67 6.80 -2.57 -14.44
C LEU A 67 6.31 -3.18 -15.77
N LEU A 68 5.71 -4.36 -15.73
CA LEU A 68 5.14 -5.01 -16.90
C LEU A 68 3.97 -4.19 -17.44
N SER A 69 3.03 -3.81 -16.57
CA SER A 69 1.82 -3.08 -16.99
C SER A 69 2.13 -1.71 -17.61
N SER A 70 3.21 -1.03 -17.21
CA SER A 70 3.61 0.25 -17.80
C SER A 70 4.03 0.14 -19.27
N HIS A 71 4.50 -1.03 -19.70
CA HIS A 71 4.90 -1.31 -21.10
C HIS A 71 3.77 -1.93 -21.94
N MET A 72 2.57 -2.05 -21.38
CA MET A 72 1.41 -2.65 -22.03
C MET A 72 0.42 -1.56 -22.39
N ASN A 73 -0.63 -1.39 -21.58
CA ASN A 73 -1.68 -0.41 -21.80
C ASN A 73 -1.85 0.43 -20.54
N GLU A 74 -2.14 1.71 -20.72
CA GLU A 74 -2.37 2.67 -19.64
C GLU A 74 -3.53 2.24 -18.73
N GLN A 75 -4.59 1.66 -19.31
CA GLN A 75 -5.74 1.13 -18.56
C GLN A 75 -5.37 -0.08 -17.69
N THR A 76 -4.50 -0.96 -18.18
CA THR A 76 -4.00 -2.11 -17.40
C THR A 76 -3.14 -1.62 -16.24
N TRP A 77 -2.24 -0.66 -16.50
CA TRP A 77 -1.41 -0.07 -15.46
C TRP A 77 -2.24 0.60 -14.36
N ARG A 78 -3.25 1.39 -14.74
CA ARG A 78 -4.21 1.98 -13.79
C ARG A 78 -4.91 0.93 -12.94
N SER A 79 -5.42 -0.14 -13.57
CA SER A 79 -6.08 -1.23 -12.84
C SER A 79 -5.14 -1.96 -11.87
N VAL A 80 -3.88 -2.21 -12.26
CA VAL A 80 -2.88 -2.86 -11.39
C VAL A 80 -2.49 -1.95 -10.24
N MET A 81 -2.33 -0.65 -10.49
CA MET A 81 -2.04 0.34 -9.46
C MET A 81 -3.19 0.50 -8.47
N ALA A 82 -4.45 0.46 -8.93
CA ALA A 82 -5.62 0.49 -8.05
C ALA A 82 -5.65 -0.74 -7.11
N GLN A 83 -5.38 -1.94 -7.65
CA GLN A 83 -5.29 -3.17 -6.84
C GLN A 83 -4.09 -3.16 -5.88
N PHE A 84 -2.97 -2.58 -6.29
CA PHE A 84 -1.82 -2.38 -5.42
C PHE A 84 -2.16 -1.43 -4.26
N ALA A 85 -2.79 -0.29 -4.56
CA ALA A 85 -3.16 0.70 -3.56
C ALA A 85 -4.10 0.11 -2.51
N SER A 86 -5.11 -0.67 -2.93
CA SER A 86 -6.08 -1.30 -2.03
C SER A 86 -5.49 -2.42 -1.17
N ARG A 87 -4.48 -3.15 -1.67
CA ARG A 87 -3.84 -4.24 -0.92
C ARG A 87 -2.69 -3.78 -0.04
N ALA A 88 -1.98 -2.73 -0.43
CA ALA A 88 -0.81 -2.23 0.30
C ALA A 88 -1.19 -1.27 1.44
N HIS A 89 -2.33 -0.59 1.36
CA HIS A 89 -2.72 0.45 2.31
C HIS A 89 -4.13 0.23 2.85
N VAL A 90 -4.34 0.63 4.11
CA VAL A 90 -5.67 0.67 4.71
C VAL A 90 -6.53 1.71 3.97
N ARG A 91 -7.78 1.36 3.67
CA ARG A 91 -8.76 2.26 3.05
C ARG A 91 -8.95 3.49 3.93
N GLY A 92 -9.00 4.67 3.30
CA GLY A 92 -9.06 5.96 4.01
C GLY A 92 -7.72 6.50 4.52
N SER A 93 -6.60 5.79 4.33
CA SER A 93 -5.27 6.34 4.61
C SER A 93 -4.87 7.41 3.58
N PRO A 94 -4.22 8.52 3.98
CA PRO A 94 -3.79 9.58 3.06
C PRO A 94 -2.94 9.07 1.89
N LEU A 95 -2.04 8.12 2.17
CA LEU A 95 -1.17 7.53 1.16
C LEU A 95 -1.94 6.61 0.18
N GLY A 96 -2.90 5.84 0.69
CA GLY A 96 -3.78 5.02 -0.15
C GLY A 96 -4.65 5.86 -1.08
N THR A 97 -5.19 6.97 -0.57
CA THR A 97 -5.96 7.95 -1.37
C THR A 97 -5.12 8.53 -2.50
N LEU A 98 -3.86 8.89 -2.23
CA LEU A 98 -2.95 9.40 -3.26
C LEU A 98 -2.64 8.36 -4.35
N TYR A 99 -2.36 7.12 -3.96
CA TYR A 99 -2.08 6.06 -4.95
C TYR A 99 -3.31 5.68 -5.78
N ALA A 100 -4.52 5.76 -5.21
CA ALA A 100 -5.74 5.59 -5.97
C ALA A 100 -6.00 6.74 -6.95
N LEU A 101 -5.63 7.97 -6.58
CA LEU A 101 -5.64 9.11 -7.50
C LEU A 101 -4.67 8.90 -8.67
N PHE A 102 -3.45 8.42 -8.42
CA PHE A 102 -2.53 8.06 -9.51
C PHE A 102 -3.07 6.97 -10.44
N ALA A 103 -3.85 6.03 -9.90
CA ALA A 103 -4.54 5.02 -10.69
C ALA A 103 -5.75 5.56 -11.48
N GLY A 104 -6.19 6.80 -11.24
CA GLY A 104 -7.43 7.34 -11.81
C GLY A 104 -8.71 6.77 -11.17
N CYS A 105 -8.59 6.08 -10.03
CA CYS A 105 -9.69 5.49 -9.27
C CYS A 105 -9.82 6.12 -7.88
N GLY A 106 -9.55 7.44 -7.76
CA GLY A 106 -9.53 8.12 -6.47
C GLY A 106 -10.88 8.10 -5.71
N THR A 107 -11.99 7.97 -6.43
CA THR A 107 -13.34 7.86 -5.88
C THR A 107 -13.55 6.55 -5.10
N ASP A 108 -13.00 5.44 -5.60
CA ASP A 108 -13.09 4.11 -4.98
C ASP A 108 -12.26 4.01 -3.69
N ALA A 109 -11.19 4.80 -3.57
CA ALA A 109 -10.42 4.86 -2.32
C ALA A 109 -11.15 5.59 -1.21
N LEU A 110 -12.03 6.53 -1.59
CA LEU A 110 -12.88 7.20 -0.63
C LEU A 110 -14.06 6.35 -0.24
N ALA A 111 -14.73 5.68 -1.19
CA ALA A 111 -15.97 4.94 -0.98
C ALA A 111 -16.00 4.19 0.36
N ALA A 112 -17.03 4.47 1.17
CA ALA A 112 -17.28 3.73 2.41
C ALA A 112 -17.45 2.23 2.10
N ASP A 113 -17.16 1.40 3.09
CA ASP A 113 -17.26 -0.06 3.02
C ASP A 113 -18.72 -0.56 2.96
N THR A 114 -19.62 0.16 2.27
CA THR A 114 -21.05 -0.18 2.16
C THR A 114 -21.32 -1.44 1.34
N ALA A 115 -20.28 -2.09 0.77
CA ALA A 115 -20.43 -3.25 -0.10
C ALA A 115 -19.85 -4.57 0.45
N ASN A 116 -19.11 -4.56 1.56
CA ASN A 116 -18.46 -5.78 2.09
C ASN A 116 -19.03 -6.29 3.42
N ASP A 117 -19.97 -5.59 4.06
CA ASP A 117 -20.44 -5.92 5.41
C ASP A 117 -21.78 -6.68 5.45
N THR A 118 -22.24 -7.24 4.32
CA THR A 118 -23.46 -8.06 4.28
C THR A 118 -23.25 -9.56 4.09
N ASP A 119 -22.01 -10.06 3.96
CA ASP A 119 -21.82 -11.47 3.55
C ASP A 119 -20.75 -12.29 4.30
N LYS A 120 -20.38 -11.92 5.54
CA LYS A 120 -19.64 -12.84 6.44
C LYS A 120 -20.09 -12.76 7.90
N ALA A 121 -21.34 -13.13 8.16
CA ALA A 121 -21.67 -13.77 9.44
C ALA A 121 -21.08 -15.18 9.39
N ASN A 122 -19.95 -15.42 10.07
CA ASN A 122 -19.62 -16.65 10.81
C ASN A 122 -18.17 -16.59 11.35
N ASP A 123 -18.10 -16.84 12.66
CA ASP A 123 -17.00 -17.38 13.45
C ASP A 123 -15.79 -16.48 13.85
N ALA A 124 -15.93 -15.93 15.05
CA ALA A 124 -15.02 -15.95 16.20
C ALA A 124 -13.52 -15.53 16.09
N GLU A 125 -13.22 -14.53 16.92
CA GLU A 125 -11.98 -14.28 17.71
C GLU A 125 -10.73 -13.68 17.04
N ASP A 126 -10.60 -12.37 17.27
CA ASP A 126 -9.50 -11.72 18.02
C ASP A 126 -8.35 -10.99 17.28
N VAL A 127 -8.00 -9.85 17.89
CA VAL A 127 -6.81 -8.99 17.78
C VAL A 127 -6.48 -8.35 16.43
N ILE A 128 -7.17 -7.26 16.11
CA ILE A 128 -6.65 -5.89 15.94
C ILE A 128 -7.89 -5.08 15.62
N GLY A 129 -8.23 -4.11 16.48
CA GLY A 129 -9.38 -3.25 16.27
C GLY A 129 -9.35 -2.71 14.84
N ALA A 130 -10.34 -3.13 14.06
CA ALA A 130 -10.69 -2.56 12.77
C ALA A 130 -11.09 -1.10 13.04
N THR A 131 -10.08 -0.27 13.22
CA THR A 131 -10.12 1.14 12.93
C THR A 131 -10.17 1.22 11.41
N THR A 132 -11.29 0.80 10.84
CA THR A 132 -11.74 1.23 9.53
C THR A 132 -11.98 2.72 9.69
N SER A 133 -10.89 3.49 9.73
CA SER A 133 -10.95 4.95 9.76
C SER A 133 -11.65 5.31 8.47
N CYS A 134 -12.92 5.65 8.57
CA CYS A 134 -13.66 6.09 7.41
C CYS A 134 -12.84 7.23 6.81
N ALA A 135 -12.72 7.31 5.48
CA ALA A 135 -11.94 8.38 4.84
C ALA A 135 -12.34 9.78 5.37
N GLU A 136 -13.58 9.89 5.85
CA GLU A 136 -14.22 11.00 6.53
C GLU A 136 -13.65 11.35 7.92
N ASP A 137 -13.04 10.42 8.66
CA ASP A 137 -12.44 10.68 9.99
C ASP A 137 -11.08 11.37 9.84
N ARG A 138 -10.35 11.01 8.79
CA ARG A 138 -9.05 11.59 8.42
C ARG A 138 -9.15 12.51 7.21
N TRP A 139 -10.33 13.09 6.99
CA TRP A 139 -10.62 13.88 5.78
C TRP A 139 -9.66 15.05 5.58
N GLN A 140 -9.22 15.70 6.66
CA GLN A 140 -8.25 16.80 6.62
C GLN A 140 -6.89 16.33 6.10
N GLU A 141 -6.44 15.16 6.52
CA GLU A 141 -5.16 14.59 6.10
C GLU A 141 -5.24 14.09 4.65
N ASN A 142 -6.37 13.46 4.28
CA ASN A 142 -6.66 13.09 2.89
C ASN A 142 -6.67 14.33 1.98
N MET A 143 -7.35 15.42 2.39
CA MET A 143 -7.39 16.67 1.64
C MET A 143 -6.02 17.35 1.55
N ALA A 144 -5.26 17.40 2.64
CA ALA A 144 -3.90 17.93 2.64
C ALA A 144 -3.00 17.16 1.67
N MET A 145 -3.14 15.83 1.61
CA MET A 145 -2.35 15.00 0.69
C MET A 145 -2.69 15.26 -0.78
N MET A 146 -3.98 15.40 -1.10
CA MET A 146 -4.46 15.74 -2.44
C MET A 146 -4.01 17.14 -2.87
N LEU A 147 -4.14 18.14 -1.99
CA LEU A 147 -3.74 19.52 -2.31
C LEU A 147 -2.21 19.68 -2.40
N ALA A 148 -1.44 18.90 -1.65
CA ALA A 148 0.02 18.90 -1.74
C ALA A 148 0.54 18.20 -3.01
N ASN A 149 -0.23 17.27 -3.57
CA ASN A 149 0.14 16.52 -4.78
C ASN A 149 -1.02 16.56 -5.80
N PRO A 150 -1.23 17.70 -6.47
CA PRO A 150 -2.31 17.84 -7.44
C PRO A 150 -2.10 16.88 -8.62
N THR A 151 -3.18 16.20 -9.00
CA THR A 151 -3.19 15.16 -10.04
C THR A 151 -4.44 15.32 -10.90
N ALA A 152 -4.38 14.94 -12.17
CA ALA A 152 -5.57 14.99 -13.02
C ALA A 152 -6.72 14.14 -12.42
N GLY A 153 -7.87 14.77 -12.17
CA GLY A 153 -9.04 14.13 -11.54
C GLY A 153 -9.14 14.30 -10.02
N ASP A 154 -8.22 15.05 -9.39
CA ASP A 154 -8.28 15.40 -7.96
C ASP A 154 -9.53 16.21 -7.58
N THR A 155 -9.98 17.08 -8.47
CA THR A 155 -11.11 17.99 -8.24
C THR A 155 -12.42 17.23 -8.01
N ASP A 156 -12.67 16.17 -8.78
CA ASP A 156 -13.86 15.33 -8.63
C ASP A 156 -13.85 14.54 -7.32
N VAL A 157 -12.66 14.08 -6.90
CA VAL A 157 -12.47 13.35 -5.63
C VAL A 157 -12.63 14.28 -4.43
N ILE A 158 -12.16 15.53 -4.54
CA ILE A 158 -12.35 16.57 -3.52
C ILE A 158 -13.82 16.94 -3.39
N LEU A 159 -14.55 17.08 -4.51
CA LEU A 159 -16.00 17.35 -4.49
C LEU A 159 -16.75 16.21 -3.79
N GLN A 160 -16.48 14.96 -4.16
CA GLN A 160 -17.11 13.80 -3.52
C GLN A 160 -16.77 13.68 -2.04
N LEU A 161 -15.54 14.02 -1.64
CA LEU A 161 -15.19 14.11 -0.22
C LEU A 161 -16.04 15.16 0.49
N GLY A 162 -16.21 16.33 -0.14
CA GLY A 162 -17.05 17.41 0.36
C GLY A 162 -18.51 16.99 0.53
N ASP A 163 -19.08 16.35 -0.48
CA ASP A 163 -20.46 15.84 -0.46
C ASP A 163 -20.67 14.85 0.69
N ARG A 164 -19.72 13.94 0.91
CA ARG A 164 -19.81 12.95 2.00
C ARG A 164 -19.64 13.53 3.39
N ILE A 165 -18.75 14.52 3.55
CA ILE A 165 -18.66 15.28 4.81
C ILE A 165 -19.97 16.02 5.06
N TRP A 166 -20.56 16.61 4.01
CA TRP A 166 -21.83 17.32 4.11
C TRP A 166 -22.99 16.38 4.47
N GLU A 167 -23.07 15.21 3.87
CA GLU A 167 -24.07 14.18 4.22
C GLU A 167 -23.94 13.74 5.68
N ARG A 168 -22.71 13.58 6.19
CA ARG A 168 -22.46 13.13 7.56
C ARG A 168 -22.73 14.20 8.62
N PHE A 169 -22.35 15.44 8.36
CA PHE A 169 -22.37 16.51 9.38
C PHE A 169 -23.44 17.59 9.12
N GLY A 170 -23.83 17.80 7.87
CA GLY A 170 -24.78 18.84 7.44
C GLY A 170 -26.23 18.37 7.35
N ALA A 171 -26.49 17.08 7.09
CA ALA A 171 -27.85 16.55 6.98
C ALA A 171 -28.59 16.44 8.35
N ALA A 172 -27.89 16.64 9.46
CA ALA A 172 -28.44 16.57 10.81
C ALA A 172 -28.73 17.94 11.46
N ALA A 173 -28.63 19.04 10.70
CA ALA A 173 -28.86 20.42 11.17
C ALA A 173 -30.17 21.03 10.64
#